data_AF-A0A1F8DVS4-F1
#
_entry.id   AF-A0A1F8DVS4-F1
#
_cell.length_a   1.000
_cell.length_b   1.000
_cell.length_c   1.000
_cell.angle_alpha   90.00
_cell.angle_beta   90.00
_cell.angle_gamma   90.00
#
_symmetry.space_group_name_H-M   'P 1'
#
loop_
_entity.id
_entity.type
_entity.pdbx_description
1 polymer ?
#
loop_
_entity_poly.entity_id
_entity_poly.type
_entity_poly.pdbx_seq_one_letter_code
_entity_poly.pdbx_strand_id
1 'polypeptide(L)'
;MSGDDDLKGIDLRDRVMFITAQIKDLQKKREELLGRLRNECTHEAITETPYVAECKFMHALPPKRTCIICGLSEEGWGGYEKLSKGTVVRVIPDRGEFHRYNSELKPLTTIVIPEDMCGKT
;
A
#
# COMPACT_ATOMS: atom_id res chain seq x y z
N MET A 1 20.26 -41.58 46.80
CA MET A 1 19.35 -42.14 45.78
C MET A 1 18.88 -40.96 44.95
N SER A 2 19.16 -41.03 43.66
CA SER A 2 18.97 -39.97 42.68
C SER A 2 17.56 -39.99 42.11
N GLY A 3 17.10 -38.81 41.70
CA GLY A 3 16.05 -38.65 40.70
C GLY A 3 14.71 -38.30 41.32
N ASP A 4 14.31 -37.05 41.15
CA ASP A 4 13.00 -36.68 40.58
C ASP A 4 13.09 -35.19 40.23
N ASP A 5 13.89 -34.89 39.21
CA ASP A 5 13.76 -33.62 38.48
C ASP A 5 12.50 -33.74 37.63
N ASP A 6 11.37 -33.32 38.20
CA ASP A 6 10.09 -33.12 37.52
C ASP A 6 10.27 -32.06 36.41
N LEU A 7 10.82 -32.52 35.29
CA LEU A 7 10.84 -31.84 34.02
C LEU A 7 9.38 -31.53 33.67
N LYS A 8 8.98 -30.27 33.91
CA LYS A 8 7.76 -29.66 33.39
C LYS A 8 7.74 -29.77 31.87
N GLY A 9 7.34 -30.93 31.38
CA GLY A 9 7.06 -31.20 30.00
C GLY A 9 5.79 -30.46 29.63
N ILE A 10 5.93 -29.27 29.06
CA ILE A 10 4.85 -28.73 28.21
C ILE A 10 4.58 -29.82 27.18
N ASP A 11 3.37 -30.38 27.20
CA ASP A 11 2.94 -31.38 26.23
C ASP A 11 3.27 -30.83 24.84
N LEU A 12 4.04 -31.59 24.07
CA LEU A 12 4.41 -31.22 22.71
C LEU A 12 3.16 -30.86 21.88
N ARG A 13 2.01 -31.48 22.19
CA ARG A 13 0.71 -31.14 21.61
C ARG A 13 0.27 -29.72 21.93
N ASP A 14 0.33 -29.31 23.20
CA ASP A 14 -0.03 -27.95 23.62
C ASP A 14 0.91 -26.91 22.99
N ARG A 15 2.19 -27.25 22.89
CA ARG A 15 3.18 -26.40 22.23
C ARG A 15 2.89 -26.26 20.73
N VAL A 16 2.52 -27.34 20.05
CA VAL A 16 2.11 -27.32 18.64
C VAL A 16 0.83 -26.50 18.43
N MET A 17 -0.16 -26.65 19.31
CA MET A 17 -1.40 -25.86 19.24
C MET A 17 -1.13 -24.37 19.42
N PHE A 18 -0.32 -24.00 20.42
CA PHE A 18 0.06 -22.62 20.68
C PHE A 18 0.81 -21.98 19.50
N ILE A 19 1.81 -22.67 18.94
CA ILE A 19 2.55 -22.19 17.77
C ILE A 19 1.62 -22.05 16.56
N THR A 20 0.70 -22.98 16.35
CA THR A 20 -0.26 -22.92 15.24
C THR A 20 -1.18 -21.71 15.35
N ALA A 21 -1.65 -21.39 16.57
CA ALA A 21 -2.44 -20.19 16.81
C ALA A 21 -1.64 -18.91 16.48
N GLN A 22 -0.38 -18.82 16.94
CA GLN A 22 0.47 -17.68 16.62
C GLN A 22 0.73 -17.53 15.12
N ILE A 23 0.93 -18.63 14.39
CA ILE A 23 1.12 -18.59 12.94
C ILE A 23 -0.12 -17.99 12.26
N LYS A 24 -1.32 -18.40 12.67
CA LYS A 24 -2.58 -17.85 12.13
C LYS A 24 -2.71 -16.36 12.41
N ASP A 25 -2.39 -15.92 13.63
CA ASP A 25 -2.46 -14.51 13.99
C ASP A 25 -1.46 -13.67 13.18
N LEU A 26 -0.24 -14.17 12.98
CA LEU A 26 0.77 -13.51 12.15
C LEU A 26 0.37 -13.47 10.67
N GLN A 27 -0.24 -14.53 10.15
CA GLN A 27 -0.78 -14.56 8.78
C GLN A 27 -1.89 -13.53 8.60
N LYS A 28 -2.83 -13.44 9.55
CA LYS A 28 -3.89 -12.43 9.53
C LYS A 28 -3.31 -11.01 9.57
N LYS A 29 -2.36 -10.75 10.47
CA LYS A 29 -1.70 -9.45 10.57
C LYS A 29 -0.94 -9.08 9.29
N ARG A 30 -0.31 -10.06 8.65
CA ARG A 30 0.35 -9.87 7.34
C ARG A 30 -0.67 -9.45 6.28
N GLU A 31 -1.81 -10.12 6.20
CA GLU A 31 -2.86 -9.77 5.23
C GLU A 31 -3.43 -8.36 5.48
N GLU A 32 -3.67 -8.00 6.74
CA GLU A 32 -4.11 -6.64 7.12
C GLU A 32 -3.09 -5.57 6.70
N LEU A 33 -1.80 -5.79 6.99
CA LEU A 33 -0.73 -4.85 6.63
C LEU A 33 -0.54 -4.76 5.11
N LEU A 34 -0.62 -5.89 4.39
CA LEU A 34 -0.58 -5.89 2.93
C LEU A 34 -1.79 -5.17 2.34
N GLY A 35 -2.98 -5.32 2.93
CA GLY A 35 -4.17 -4.58 2.55
C GLY A 35 -3.96 -3.08 2.67
N ARG A 36 -3.41 -2.62 3.81
CA ARG A 36 -3.09 -1.20 4.02
C ARG A 36 -2.05 -0.68 3.03
N LEU A 37 -0.96 -1.41 2.82
CA LEU A 37 0.08 -1.03 1.85
C LEU A 37 -0.43 -0.93 0.42
N ARG A 38 -1.40 -1.77 0.03
CA ARG A 38 -2.02 -1.71 -1.31
C ARG A 38 -3.01 -0.55 -1.46
N ASN A 39 -3.59 -0.10 -0.35
CA ASN A 39 -4.68 0.86 -0.36
C ASN A 39 -4.26 2.27 0.04
N GLU A 40 -3.09 2.48 0.64
CA GLU A 40 -2.60 3.80 1.05
C GLU A 40 -1.24 4.09 0.42
N CYS A 41 -1.12 5.25 -0.24
CA CYS A 41 0.15 5.78 -0.68
C CYS A 41 0.78 6.63 0.43
N THR A 42 2.04 6.36 0.75
CA THR A 42 2.84 7.17 1.67
C THR A 42 3.67 8.24 0.97
N HIS A 43 3.74 8.23 -0.37
CA HIS A 43 4.51 9.20 -1.13
C HIS A 43 3.83 10.56 -1.18
N GLU A 44 4.64 11.62 -1.15
CA GLU A 44 4.17 13.00 -1.12
C GLU A 44 3.91 13.61 -2.49
N ALA A 45 4.39 13.01 -3.59
CA ALA A 45 4.33 13.63 -4.91
C ALA A 45 3.16 13.10 -5.76
N ILE A 46 2.15 13.95 -5.96
CA ILE A 46 0.92 13.61 -6.70
C ILE A 46 0.69 14.56 -7.87
N THR A 47 0.21 14.03 -9.00
CA THR A 47 -0.46 14.81 -10.04
C THR A 47 -1.96 14.72 -9.93
N GLU A 48 -2.66 15.84 -10.18
CA GLU A 48 -4.11 15.92 -10.12
C GLU A 48 -4.70 16.41 -11.46
N THR A 49 -5.86 15.89 -11.88
CA THR A 49 -6.72 16.57 -12.86
C THR A 49 -7.80 17.35 -12.15
N PRO A 50 -8.13 18.57 -12.59
CA PRO A 50 -9.24 19.30 -12.02
C PRO A 50 -10.57 18.59 -12.31
N TYR A 51 -11.60 19.03 -11.60
CA TYR A 51 -12.98 18.77 -11.98
C TYR A 51 -13.24 19.32 -13.39
N VAL A 52 -13.78 18.48 -14.27
CA VAL A 52 -14.21 18.91 -15.60
C VAL A 52 -15.72 19.05 -15.58
N ALA A 53 -16.17 20.30 -15.46
CA ALA A 53 -17.57 20.66 -15.65
C ALA A 53 -17.95 20.44 -17.11
N GLU A 54 -18.84 19.48 -17.36
CA GLU A 54 -19.53 19.21 -18.62
C GLU A 54 -18.85 19.73 -19.90
N CYS A 55 -18.08 18.88 -20.57
CA CYS A 55 -17.96 19.04 -22.01
C CYS A 55 -19.35 18.73 -22.59
N LYS A 56 -19.87 19.56 -23.51
CA LYS A 56 -21.21 19.53 -24.16
C LYS A 56 -21.82 18.15 -24.53
N PHE A 57 -21.06 17.06 -24.44
CA PHE A 57 -21.45 15.69 -24.81
C PHE A 57 -21.03 14.60 -23.81
N MET A 58 -20.40 14.94 -22.68
CA MET A 58 -19.98 13.96 -21.65
C MET A 58 -20.34 14.43 -20.25
N HIS A 59 -20.84 13.49 -19.44
CA HIS A 59 -21.10 13.69 -18.01
C HIS A 59 -19.86 14.27 -17.31
N ALA A 60 -20.10 15.08 -16.27
CA ALA A 60 -19.04 15.62 -15.45
C ALA A 60 -18.12 14.51 -14.94
N LEU A 61 -16.81 14.72 -15.02
CA LEU A 61 -15.81 13.75 -14.60
C LEU A 61 -15.18 14.15 -13.26
N PRO A 62 -14.98 13.19 -12.33
CA PRO A 62 -14.33 13.49 -11.06
C PRO A 62 -12.88 13.90 -11.28
N PRO A 63 -12.33 14.70 -10.36
CA PRO A 63 -10.91 14.97 -10.35
C PRO A 63 -10.10 13.68 -10.08
N LYS A 64 -9.04 13.58 -10.86
CA LYS A 64 -8.02 12.53 -11.01
C LYS A 64 -6.78 12.67 -10.15
N ARG A 65 -6.50 11.89 -9.10
CA ARG A 65 -5.13 11.89 -8.50
C ARG A 65 -4.31 10.68 -8.91
N THR A 66 -3.00 10.86 -9.08
CA THR A 66 -2.04 9.76 -9.28
C THR A 66 -0.70 10.09 -8.64
N CYS A 67 -0.14 9.16 -7.87
CA CYS A 67 1.20 9.26 -7.33
C CYS A 67 2.24 9.03 -8.43
N ILE A 68 3.18 9.97 -8.59
CA ILE A 68 4.21 9.88 -9.64
C ILE A 68 5.28 8.82 -9.35
N ILE A 69 5.40 8.40 -8.08
CA ILE A 69 6.43 7.44 -7.65
C ILE A 69 5.92 6.01 -7.83
N CYS A 70 4.77 5.67 -7.25
CA CYS A 70 4.24 4.30 -7.27
C CYS A 70 3.10 4.07 -8.29
N GLY A 71 2.60 5.11 -8.95
CA GLY A 71 1.52 4.99 -9.93
C GLY A 71 0.14 4.72 -9.35
N LEU A 72 -0.03 4.70 -8.02
CA LEU A 72 -1.35 4.53 -7.40
C LEU A 72 -2.26 5.70 -7.82
N SER A 73 -3.45 5.38 -8.32
CA SER A 73 -4.42 6.37 -8.80
C SER A 73 -5.75 6.27 -8.07
N GLU A 74 -6.42 7.41 -7.89
CA GLU A 74 -7.70 7.54 -7.20
C GLU A 74 -8.55 8.63 -7.86
N GLU A 75 -9.86 8.40 -7.98
CA GLU A 75 -10.84 9.40 -8.42
C GLU A 75 -11.67 9.87 -7.23
N GLY A 76 -11.95 11.17 -7.12
CA GLY A 76 -12.54 11.71 -5.89
C GLY A 76 -13.62 12.77 -6.08
N TRP A 77 -14.90 12.39 -5.98
CA TRP A 77 -15.99 13.33 -5.68
C TRP A 77 -16.10 13.63 -4.17
N GLY A 78 -15.76 12.64 -3.33
CA GLY A 78 -15.85 12.69 -1.87
C GLY A 78 -14.50 12.80 -1.17
N GLY A 79 -13.44 13.14 -1.89
CA GLY A 79 -12.06 13.20 -1.39
C GLY A 79 -11.18 12.05 -1.89
N TYR A 80 -10.00 11.91 -1.28
CA TYR A 80 -8.95 11.00 -1.70
C TYR A 80 -8.42 10.25 -0.47
N GLU A 81 -8.87 9.02 -0.23
CA GLU A 81 -8.46 8.21 0.92
C GLU A 81 -7.08 7.60 0.68
N LYS A 82 -6.90 7.00 -0.50
CA LYS A 82 -5.67 6.29 -0.87
C LYS A 82 -4.49 7.23 -1.05
N LEU A 83 -4.78 8.44 -1.51
CA LEU A 83 -3.82 9.49 -1.82
C LEU A 83 -3.93 10.69 -0.85
N SER A 84 -4.53 10.47 0.33
CA SER A 84 -4.81 11.50 1.35
C SER A 84 -3.58 12.27 1.83
N LYS A 85 -2.43 11.61 1.91
CA LYS A 85 -1.17 12.20 2.44
C LYS A 85 -0.35 12.95 1.39
N GLY A 86 -0.66 12.78 0.11
CA GLY A 86 0.18 13.34 -0.93
C GLY A 86 -0.14 14.81 -1.23
N THR A 87 0.91 15.55 -1.53
CA THR A 87 0.88 16.94 -1.99
C THR A 87 0.76 16.96 -3.50
N VAL A 88 -0.19 17.76 -4.01
CA VAL A 88 -0.34 17.96 -5.45
C VAL A 88 0.83 18.82 -5.95
N VAL A 89 1.78 18.19 -6.64
CA VAL A 89 2.95 18.86 -7.22
C VAL A 89 2.66 19.41 -8.62
N ARG A 90 1.61 18.89 -9.28
CA ARG A 90 1.18 19.35 -10.60
C ARG A 90 -0.30 19.12 -10.82
N VAL A 91 -0.98 20.15 -11.33
CA VAL A 91 -2.35 20.04 -11.86
C VAL A 91 -2.28 19.94 -13.38
N ILE A 92 -2.90 18.92 -13.96
CA ILE A 92 -2.96 18.69 -15.41
C ILE A 92 -4.40 18.95 -15.87
N PRO A 93 -4.64 20.00 -16.68
CA PRO A 93 -5.99 20.51 -16.93
C PRO A 93 -6.85 19.57 -17.79
N ASP A 94 -6.22 18.76 -18.64
CA ASP A 94 -6.90 17.84 -19.55
C ASP A 94 -6.68 16.38 -19.13
N ARG A 95 -7.75 15.57 -19.18
CA ARG A 95 -7.65 14.12 -18.87
C ARG A 95 -6.80 13.38 -19.89
N GLY A 96 -6.85 13.75 -21.17
CA GLY A 96 -6.02 13.14 -22.21
C GLY A 96 -4.53 13.38 -21.96
N GLU A 97 -4.15 14.62 -21.66
CA GLU A 97 -2.79 14.99 -21.25
C GLU A 97 -2.37 14.25 -19.97
N PHE A 98 -3.26 14.15 -18.98
CA PHE A 98 -2.99 13.43 -17.74
C PHE A 98 -2.70 11.94 -17.97
N HIS A 99 -3.50 11.29 -18.81
CA HIS A 99 -3.27 9.88 -19.16
C HIS A 99 -1.96 9.69 -19.91
N ARG A 100 -1.65 10.60 -20.84
CA ARG A 100 -0.38 10.57 -21.58
C ARG A 100 0.81 10.75 -20.63
N TYR A 101 0.76 11.79 -19.80
CA TYR A 101 1.78 12.06 -18.79
C TYR A 101 2.01 10.86 -17.87
N ASN A 102 0.95 10.26 -17.34
CA ASN A 102 1.07 9.09 -16.48
C ASN A 102 1.53 7.82 -17.21
N SER A 103 1.23 7.67 -18.50
CA SER A 103 1.73 6.55 -19.31
C SER A 103 3.23 6.68 -19.64
N GLU A 104 3.72 7.91 -19.75
CA GLU A 104 5.13 8.23 -19.99
C GLU A 104 5.94 8.20 -18.70
N LEU A 105 5.32 8.53 -17.56
CA LEU A 105 5.85 8.25 -16.24
C LEU A 105 5.99 6.74 -16.05
N LYS A 106 7.18 6.22 -16.30
CA LYS A 106 7.57 4.94 -15.73
C LYS A 106 7.55 5.13 -14.22
N PRO A 107 6.70 4.44 -13.44
CA PRO A 107 6.81 4.49 -12.00
C PRO A 107 8.26 4.16 -11.67
N LEU A 108 8.88 4.99 -10.84
CA LEU A 108 10.20 4.68 -10.30
C LEU A 108 9.99 3.51 -9.35
N THR A 109 9.81 2.33 -9.91
CA THR A 109 9.91 1.05 -9.20
C THR A 109 11.38 0.81 -8.89
N THR A 110 12.02 1.79 -8.25
CA THR A 110 13.20 1.53 -7.46
C THR A 110 12.68 0.73 -6.28
N ILE A 111 12.77 -0.59 -6.38
CA ILE A 111 12.67 -1.47 -5.22
C ILE A 111 13.82 -1.04 -4.31
N VAL A 112 13.54 -0.17 -3.35
CA VAL A 112 14.47 0.11 -2.26
C VAL A 112 14.44 -1.14 -1.40
N ILE A 113 15.37 -2.06 -1.66
CA ILE A 113 15.67 -3.15 -0.75
C ILE A 113 16.37 -2.47 0.44
N PRO A 114 15.77 -2.47 1.65
CA PRO A 114 16.44 -1.95 2.84
C PRO A 114 17.80 -2.65 2.98
N GLU A 115 18.87 -1.90 3.30
CA GLU A 115 20.24 -2.46 3.40
C GLU A 115 20.32 -3.63 4.39
N ASP A 116 19.40 -3.68 5.35
CA ASP A 116 19.16 -4.71 6.35
C ASP A 116 18.57 -6.03 5.80
N MET A 117 18.11 -6.06 4.54
CA MET A 117 17.71 -7.30 3.83
C MET A 117 18.80 -7.87 2.93
N CYS A 118 19.89 -7.13 2.69
CA CYS A 118 21.11 -7.68 2.11
C CYS A 118 21.91 -8.31 3.24
N GLY A 119 21.71 -9.62 3.45
CA GLY A 119 22.44 -10.38 4.46
C GLY A 119 23.92 -10.03 4.44
N LYS A 120 24.40 -9.39 5.51
CA LYS A 120 25.82 -9.15 5.73
C LYS A 120 26.50 -10.52 5.76
N THR A 121 27.30 -10.77 4.74
CA THR A 121 28.23 -11.92 4.66
C THR A 121 29.44 -11.65 5.51
#